data_AF-A0A2N0NED8-F1
#
_entry.id   AF-A0A2N0NED8-F1
#
_cell.length_a   1.000
_cell.length_b   1.000
_cell.length_c   1.000
_cell.angle_alpha   90.00
_cell.angle_beta   90.00
_cell.angle_gamma   90.00
#
_symmetry.space_group_name_H-M   'P 1'
#
loop_
_entity.id
_entity.type
_entity.pdbx_description
1 polymer ?
#
loop_
_entity_poly.entity_id
_entity_poly.type
_entity_poly.pdbx_seq_one_letter_code
_entity_poly.pdbx_strand_id
1 'polypeptide(L)'
;NLYDLWNQNYIVVGDKENPKYFTRVALGAYANPMLYVSPNFRCIVVMDESNLASANPSLLNRFEKQKLPINGILNDRQKLLVKYLDSWTKQMLTLIEANSVTQLYNGFTQKDLFIGFDVDETLQSLVFDITKNNPEANDNEILEKCKESLIAIASPDGIIRAKLSILEQDEVDRWKFFYFNKQHHNSLANYFDVLFYQEKLCADPKEQLVIINTFSKITIDIKSCLQDYLRCQVYNLSTIKTEFQLTNIVKNFFFESNDK
;
A
#
# COMPACT_ATOMS: atom_id res chain seq x y z
N ASN A 1 13.12 -25.53 -10.99
CA ASN A 1 14.20 -24.84 -11.71
C ASN A 1 13.69 -24.48 -13.09
N LEU A 2 13.69 -23.17 -13.42
CA LEU A 2 13.03 -22.58 -14.58
C LEU A 2 14.03 -22.10 -15.65
N TYR A 3 15.29 -22.56 -15.63
CA TYR A 3 16.31 -22.05 -16.56
C TYR A 3 15.95 -22.21 -18.04
N ASP A 4 15.37 -23.34 -18.46
CA ASP A 4 15.00 -23.54 -19.87
C ASP A 4 13.88 -22.57 -20.32
N LEU A 5 12.93 -22.28 -19.42
CA LEU A 5 11.92 -21.25 -19.64
C LEU A 5 12.57 -19.87 -19.78
N TRP A 6 13.48 -19.50 -18.87
CA TRP A 6 14.14 -18.19 -18.88
C TRP A 6 15.13 -17.99 -20.02
N ASN A 7 15.77 -19.07 -20.49
CA ASN A 7 16.62 -19.03 -21.68
C ASN A 7 15.81 -18.89 -22.99
N GLN A 8 14.48 -18.94 -22.92
CA GLN A 8 13.60 -19.02 -24.09
C GLN A 8 13.92 -20.22 -25.00
N ASN A 9 14.40 -21.31 -24.40
CA ASN A 9 14.69 -22.56 -25.10
C ASN A 9 13.39 -23.31 -25.35
N TYR A 10 12.64 -22.87 -26.35
CA TYR A 10 11.35 -23.45 -26.71
C TYR A 10 11.47 -24.52 -27.79
N ILE A 11 10.77 -25.62 -27.59
CA ILE A 11 10.48 -26.61 -28.63
C ILE A 11 9.19 -26.17 -29.30
N VAL A 12 9.28 -25.87 -30.59
CA VAL A 12 8.14 -25.43 -31.41
C VAL A 12 7.47 -26.65 -32.04
N VAL A 13 6.17 -26.81 -31.83
CA VAL A 13 5.37 -27.90 -32.38
C VAL A 13 4.12 -27.31 -33.07
N GLY A 14 3.82 -27.77 -34.28
CA GLY A 14 2.67 -27.28 -35.06
C GLY A 14 3.08 -26.65 -36.38
N ASP A 15 2.10 -26.09 -37.09
CA ASP A 15 2.31 -25.45 -38.38
C ASP A 15 2.87 -24.02 -38.22
N LYS A 16 3.52 -23.49 -39.26
CA LYS A 16 4.11 -22.14 -39.27
C LYS A 16 3.09 -21.04 -38.99
N GLU A 17 1.83 -21.26 -39.33
CA GLU A 17 0.73 -20.32 -39.07
C GLU A 17 0.25 -20.34 -37.61
N ASN A 18 0.44 -21.45 -36.87
CA ASN A 18 0.02 -21.61 -35.48
C ASN A 18 1.05 -22.40 -34.66
N PRO A 19 2.25 -21.84 -34.42
CA PRO A 19 3.29 -22.50 -33.64
C PRO A 19 2.87 -22.61 -32.16
N LYS A 20 3.01 -23.80 -31.58
CA LYS A 20 2.89 -24.02 -30.13
C LYS A 20 4.28 -24.14 -29.52
N TYR A 21 4.54 -23.35 -28.48
CA TYR A 21 5.80 -23.34 -27.77
C TYR A 21 5.72 -24.22 -26.53
N PHE A 22 6.71 -25.09 -26.35
CA PHE A 22 6.85 -25.93 -25.16
C PHE A 22 8.24 -25.76 -24.55
N THR A 23 8.35 -25.84 -23.23
CA THR A 23 9.64 -25.81 -22.54
C THR A 23 9.70 -26.89 -21.47
N ARG A 24 10.92 -27.29 -21.09
CA ARG A 24 11.13 -28.22 -19.97
C ARG A 24 11.19 -27.42 -18.67
N VAL A 25 10.53 -27.91 -17.63
CA VAL A 25 10.67 -27.35 -16.29
C VAL A 25 11.18 -28.43 -15.37
N ALA A 26 12.32 -28.19 -14.72
CA ALA A 26 12.92 -29.16 -13.82
C ALA A 26 12.30 -29.07 -12.42
N LEU A 27 11.69 -30.15 -11.97
CA LEU A 27 11.13 -30.38 -10.65
C LEU A 27 12.00 -31.41 -9.92
N GLY A 28 13.01 -30.93 -9.19
CA GLY A 28 14.01 -31.80 -8.57
C GLY A 28 14.96 -32.44 -9.59
N ALA A 29 15.58 -33.57 -9.24
CA ALA A 29 16.62 -34.21 -10.06
C ALA A 29 16.06 -35.07 -11.21
N TYR A 30 14.80 -35.51 -11.13
CA TYR A 30 14.28 -36.58 -11.98
C TYR A 30 13.02 -36.21 -12.77
N ALA A 31 12.29 -35.17 -12.39
CA ALA A 31 11.09 -34.75 -13.12
C ALA A 31 11.40 -33.53 -13.98
N ASN A 32 11.30 -33.69 -15.30
CA ASN A 32 11.48 -32.61 -16.28
C ASN A 32 10.25 -32.54 -17.21
N PRO A 33 9.04 -32.24 -16.70
CA PRO A 33 7.86 -32.12 -17.52
C PRO A 33 8.01 -31.10 -18.65
N MET A 34 7.41 -31.42 -19.79
CA MET A 34 7.21 -30.51 -20.91
C MET A 34 5.93 -29.71 -20.68
N LEU A 35 6.05 -28.38 -20.60
CA LEU A 35 4.93 -27.48 -20.38
C LEU A 35 4.72 -26.58 -21.59
N TYR A 36 3.46 -26.38 -21.94
CA TYR A 36 3.06 -25.41 -22.95
C TYR A 36 3.30 -23.98 -22.43
N VAL A 37 3.84 -23.12 -23.28
CA VAL A 37 4.09 -21.71 -22.99
C VAL A 37 3.22 -20.87 -23.92
N SER A 38 2.32 -20.09 -23.33
CA SER A 38 1.50 -19.14 -24.08
C SER A 38 2.38 -18.06 -24.71
N PRO A 39 2.14 -17.64 -25.97
CA PRO A 39 2.85 -16.52 -26.59
C PRO A 39 2.72 -15.20 -25.82
N ASN A 40 1.67 -15.06 -25.00
CA ASN A 40 1.42 -13.88 -24.16
C ASN A 40 2.02 -14.02 -22.75
N PHE A 41 2.72 -15.11 -22.45
CA PHE A 41 3.35 -15.29 -21.16
C PHE A 41 4.50 -14.28 -20.97
N ARG A 42 4.49 -13.57 -19.84
CA ARG A 42 5.55 -12.67 -19.41
C ARG A 42 6.00 -13.07 -18.01
N CYS A 43 7.31 -13.02 -17.77
CA CYS A 43 7.89 -13.27 -16.46
C CYS A 43 8.61 -12.01 -16.01
N ILE A 44 8.18 -11.46 -14.87
CA ILE A 44 8.77 -10.27 -14.25
C ILE A 44 9.38 -10.71 -12.93
N VAL A 45 10.64 -10.36 -12.72
CA VAL A 45 11.35 -10.58 -11.46
C VAL A 45 11.55 -9.22 -10.81
N VAL A 46 10.90 -9.02 -9.67
CA VAL A 46 11.08 -7.82 -8.84
C VAL A 46 12.11 -8.13 -7.76
N MET A 47 13.11 -7.28 -7.62
CA MET A 47 14.21 -7.45 -6.68
C MET A 47 14.63 -6.08 -6.15
N ASP A 48 14.89 -6.00 -4.84
CA ASP A 48 15.54 -4.83 -4.23
C ASP A 48 16.99 -4.72 -4.74
N GLU A 49 17.38 -3.50 -5.11
CA GLU A 49 18.75 -3.16 -5.55
C GLU A 49 19.81 -3.62 -4.54
N SER A 50 19.50 -3.63 -3.24
CA SER A 50 20.39 -4.11 -2.18
C SER A 50 20.80 -5.59 -2.37
N ASN A 51 19.94 -6.39 -3.00
CA ASN A 51 20.17 -7.81 -3.26
C ASN A 51 20.86 -8.08 -4.61
N LEU A 52 21.08 -7.05 -5.44
CA LEU A 52 21.66 -7.22 -6.76
C LEU A 52 23.08 -7.80 -6.71
N ALA A 53 23.87 -7.40 -5.70
CA ALA A 53 25.25 -7.86 -5.53
C ALA A 53 25.35 -9.33 -5.13
N SER A 54 24.35 -9.86 -4.41
CA SER A 54 24.30 -11.26 -3.97
C SER A 54 23.53 -12.17 -4.93
N ALA A 55 22.81 -11.59 -5.90
CA ALA A 55 22.03 -12.34 -6.88
C ALA A 55 22.93 -13.15 -7.83
N ASN A 56 22.44 -14.32 -8.23
CA ASN A 56 23.16 -15.21 -9.14
C ASN A 56 23.35 -14.52 -10.52
N PRO A 57 24.59 -14.31 -10.99
CA PRO A 57 24.85 -13.63 -12.26
C PRO A 57 24.17 -14.30 -13.46
N SER A 58 24.07 -15.63 -13.44
CA SER A 58 23.40 -16.37 -14.52
C SER A 58 21.90 -16.05 -14.58
N LEU A 59 21.25 -15.82 -13.45
CA LEU A 59 19.86 -15.36 -13.41
C LEU A 59 19.77 -13.97 -14.02
N LEU A 60 20.60 -13.04 -13.54
CA LEU A 60 20.61 -11.65 -14.00
C LEU A 60 20.83 -11.54 -15.51
N ASN A 61 21.70 -12.36 -16.10
CA ASN A 61 22.00 -12.34 -17.53
C ASN A 61 20.84 -12.79 -18.43
N ARG A 62 19.79 -13.41 -17.87
CA ARG A 62 18.62 -13.89 -18.63
C ARG A 62 17.44 -12.90 -18.65
N PHE A 63 17.51 -11.85 -17.84
CA PHE A 63 16.47 -10.85 -17.74
C PHE A 63 16.97 -9.48 -18.24
N GLU A 64 16.08 -8.77 -18.92
CA GLU A 64 16.21 -7.34 -19.13
C GLU A 64 16.14 -6.63 -17.76
N LYS A 65 17.03 -5.68 -17.53
CA LYS A 65 17.18 -5.01 -16.23
C LYS A 65 16.66 -3.60 -16.35
N GLN A 66 15.64 -3.28 -15.55
CA GLN A 66 15.10 -1.95 -15.45
C GLN A 66 15.15 -1.53 -13.98
N LYS A 67 15.72 -0.35 -13.72
CA LYS A 67 15.68 0.26 -12.40
C LYS A 67 14.47 1.18 -12.35
N LEU A 68 13.56 0.92 -11.41
CA LEU A 68 12.32 1.68 -11.26
C LEU A 68 12.28 2.33 -9.86
N PRO A 69 13.03 3.42 -9.63
CA PRO A 69 12.90 4.17 -8.40
C PRO A 69 11.58 4.94 -8.40
N ILE A 70 10.92 5.09 -7.25
CA ILE A 70 9.64 5.82 -7.15
C ILE A 70 9.75 7.24 -7.72
N ASN A 71 10.85 7.93 -7.44
CA ASN A 71 11.16 9.27 -7.96
C ASN A 71 11.36 9.31 -9.49
N GLY A 72 11.72 8.18 -10.10
CA GLY A 72 11.88 8.04 -11.55
C GLY A 72 10.56 7.82 -12.28
N ILE A 73 9.50 7.43 -11.57
CA ILE A 73 8.16 7.21 -12.12
C ILE A 73 7.39 8.54 -12.23
N LEU A 74 7.69 9.49 -11.34
CA LEU A 74 6.97 10.77 -11.27
C LEU A 74 7.33 11.71 -12.42
N ASN A 75 6.32 12.34 -13.01
CA ASN A 75 6.51 13.46 -13.93
C ASN A 75 6.83 14.78 -13.16
N ASP A 76 7.23 15.83 -13.88
CA ASP A 76 7.69 17.08 -13.24
C ASP A 76 6.59 17.78 -12.43
N ARG A 77 5.34 17.72 -12.91
CA ARG A 77 4.16 18.21 -12.19
C ARG A 77 4.01 17.48 -10.84
N GLN A 78 4.04 16.15 -10.84
CA GLN A 78 3.96 15.33 -9.62
C GLN A 78 5.11 15.61 -8.65
N LYS A 79 6.34 15.78 -9.15
CA LYS A 79 7.50 16.14 -8.31
C LYS A 79 7.32 17.47 -7.59
N LEU A 80 6.70 18.46 -8.24
CA LEU A 80 6.38 19.73 -7.59
C LEU A 80 5.35 19.53 -6.47
N LEU A 81 4.28 18.77 -6.72
CA LEU A 81 3.26 18.46 -5.70
C LEU A 81 3.87 17.75 -4.48
N VAL A 82 4.78 16.80 -4.69
CA VAL A 82 5.51 16.13 -3.61
C VAL A 82 6.30 17.14 -2.77
N LYS A 83 6.99 18.10 -3.39
CA LYS A 83 7.73 19.16 -2.68
C LYS A 83 6.80 20.06 -1.87
N TYR A 84 5.64 20.41 -2.41
CA TYR A 84 4.63 21.19 -1.69
C TYR A 84 4.11 20.44 -0.45
N LEU A 85 3.78 19.14 -0.60
CA LEU A 85 3.35 18.32 0.53
C LEU A 85 4.45 18.13 1.57
N ASP A 86 5.70 17.94 1.15
CA ASP A 86 6.84 17.85 2.08
C ASP A 86 7.00 19.15 2.88
N SER A 87 6.91 20.31 2.22
CA SER A 87 6.90 21.61 2.91
C SER A 87 5.75 21.74 3.90
N TRP A 88 4.53 21.36 3.47
CA TRP A 88 3.33 21.41 4.32
C TRP A 88 3.46 20.51 5.56
N THR A 89 3.92 19.26 5.40
CA THR A 89 4.15 18.37 6.54
C THR A 89 5.22 18.90 7.50
N LYS A 90 6.31 19.50 6.99
CA LYS A 90 7.35 20.14 7.81
C LYS A 90 6.83 21.35 8.57
N GLN A 91 5.98 22.16 7.94
CA GLN A 91 5.33 23.30 8.61
C GLN A 91 4.45 22.80 9.76
N MET A 92 3.68 21.74 9.56
CA MET A 92 2.82 21.14 10.59
C MET A 92 3.60 20.61 11.80
N LEU A 93 4.88 20.25 11.62
CA LEU A 93 5.77 19.78 12.69
C LEU A 93 6.50 20.91 13.43
N THR A 94 6.72 22.05 12.76
CA THR A 94 7.58 23.13 13.28
C THR A 94 6.78 24.04 14.20
N LEU A 95 7.18 24.15 15.48
CA LEU A 95 6.46 24.92 16.50
C LEU A 95 6.84 26.42 16.50
N ILE A 96 5.86 27.31 16.71
CA ILE A 96 6.06 28.78 16.79
C ILE A 96 6.84 29.18 18.05
N GLU A 97 6.54 28.57 19.20
CA GLU A 97 7.08 28.97 20.53
C GLU A 97 8.16 28.03 21.07
N ALA A 98 9.05 27.54 20.20
CA ALA A 98 10.11 26.65 20.65
C ALA A 98 11.30 27.47 21.21
N ASN A 99 11.42 27.55 22.53
CA ASN A 99 12.67 27.94 23.19
C ASN A 99 13.82 27.06 22.66
N SER A 100 15.03 27.60 22.51
CA SER A 100 16.20 26.86 22.00
C SER A 100 16.47 25.54 22.76
N VAL A 101 16.08 25.47 24.04
CA VAL A 101 16.14 24.26 24.87
C VAL A 101 15.05 23.23 24.52
N THR A 102 13.84 23.64 24.14
CA THR A 102 12.76 22.70 23.73
C THR A 102 12.94 22.17 22.32
N GLN A 103 13.69 22.84 21.44
CA GLN A 103 14.08 22.30 20.12
C GLN A 103 15.11 21.16 20.22
N LEU A 104 16.03 21.21 21.19
CA LEU A 104 17.08 20.21 21.37
C LEU A 104 16.56 18.82 21.82
N TYR A 105 15.38 18.75 22.43
CA TYR A 105 14.78 17.50 22.93
C TYR A 105 13.49 17.07 22.21
N ASN A 106 12.98 17.87 21.26
CA ASN A 106 11.78 17.54 20.47
C ASN A 106 12.15 16.82 19.17
N GLY A 107 12.45 15.52 19.27
CA GLY A 107 12.57 14.63 18.10
C GLY A 107 11.21 14.24 17.53
N PHE A 108 10.30 15.19 17.29
CA PHE A 108 8.99 14.93 16.68
C PHE A 108 9.12 15.02 15.16
N THR A 109 8.90 13.91 14.49
CA THR A 109 9.13 13.73 13.05
C THR A 109 7.85 13.41 12.31
N GLN A 110 7.92 13.35 10.97
CA GLN A 110 6.79 12.91 10.14
C GLN A 110 6.32 11.49 10.52
N LYS A 111 7.21 10.63 11.03
CA LYS A 111 6.87 9.27 11.48
C LYS A 111 6.04 9.23 12.76
N ASP A 112 6.17 10.26 13.60
CA ASP A 112 5.41 10.40 14.83
C ASP A 112 4.04 11.05 14.57
N LEU A 113 4.00 11.96 13.58
CA LEU A 113 2.76 12.59 13.13
C LEU A 113 1.91 11.64 12.28
N PHE A 114 2.51 10.94 11.31
CA PHE A 114 1.81 10.09 10.36
C PHE A 114 2.24 8.63 10.55
N ILE A 115 1.31 7.77 10.96
CA ILE A 115 1.60 6.39 11.30
C ILE A 115 1.93 5.60 10.03
N GLY A 116 3.12 5.01 9.98
CA GLY A 116 3.62 4.27 8.83
C GLY A 116 4.31 5.15 7.77
N PHE A 117 4.61 6.41 8.08
CA PHE A 117 5.28 7.30 7.15
C PHE A 117 6.71 6.85 6.82
N ASP A 118 6.92 6.57 5.55
CA ASP A 118 8.23 6.43 4.93
C ASP A 118 8.65 7.74 4.24
N VAL A 119 9.86 8.21 4.56
CA VAL A 119 10.41 9.51 4.11
C VAL A 119 10.68 9.53 2.60
N ASP A 120 11.02 8.37 2.03
CA ASP A 120 11.45 8.25 0.64
C ASP A 120 10.31 7.86 -0.30
N GLU A 121 9.21 7.30 0.23
CA GLU A 121 8.15 6.72 -0.59
C GLU A 121 6.74 7.27 -0.35
N THR A 122 6.40 7.74 0.85
CA THR A 122 4.99 8.00 1.21
C THR A 122 4.35 9.10 0.37
N LEU A 123 5.01 10.27 0.31
CA LEU A 123 4.47 11.41 -0.42
C LEU A 123 4.44 11.17 -1.92
N GLN A 124 5.47 10.50 -2.44
CA GLN A 124 5.60 10.13 -3.86
C GLN A 124 4.50 9.17 -4.27
N SER A 125 4.31 8.09 -3.49
CA SER A 125 3.30 7.07 -3.74
C SER A 125 1.90 7.66 -3.67
N LEU A 126 1.67 8.53 -2.68
CA LEU A 126 0.38 9.19 -2.49
C LEU A 126 0.02 10.12 -3.66
N VAL A 127 0.95 10.99 -4.06
CA VAL A 127 0.74 11.89 -5.21
C VAL A 127 0.54 11.08 -6.49
N PHE A 128 1.32 10.02 -6.69
CA PHE A 128 1.20 9.16 -7.86
C PHE A 128 -0.18 8.50 -7.93
N ASP A 129 -0.62 7.86 -6.84
CA ASP A 129 -1.91 7.16 -6.79
C ASP A 129 -3.08 8.12 -6.99
N ILE A 130 -3.10 9.25 -6.27
CA ILE A 130 -4.20 10.23 -6.38
C ILE A 130 -4.24 10.85 -7.77
N THR A 131 -3.09 11.17 -8.38
CA THR A 131 -3.05 11.70 -9.75
C THR A 131 -3.55 10.66 -10.75
N LYS A 132 -3.14 9.40 -10.61
CA LYS A 132 -3.54 8.31 -11.50
C LYS A 132 -5.05 8.06 -11.43
N ASN A 133 -5.63 8.13 -10.24
CA ASN A 133 -7.06 7.92 -10.02
C ASN A 133 -7.91 9.17 -10.35
N ASN A 134 -7.29 10.34 -10.61
CA ASN A 134 -7.96 11.59 -10.90
C ASN A 134 -7.25 12.37 -12.02
N PRO A 135 -7.27 11.88 -13.28
CA PRO A 135 -6.45 12.43 -14.37
C PRO A 135 -6.79 13.88 -14.72
N GLU A 136 -8.06 14.28 -14.56
CA GLU A 136 -8.57 15.62 -14.88
C GLU A 136 -8.47 16.61 -13.71
N ALA A 137 -8.07 16.16 -12.53
CA ALA A 137 -8.02 17.01 -11.35
C ALA A 137 -6.86 18.01 -11.44
N ASN A 138 -7.13 19.24 -11.00
CA ASN A 138 -6.11 20.29 -10.93
C ASN A 138 -5.17 20.08 -9.72
N ASP A 139 -4.06 20.82 -9.69
CA ASP A 139 -3.03 20.66 -8.66
C ASP A 139 -3.55 20.87 -7.23
N ASN A 140 -4.45 21.82 -7.02
CA ASN A 140 -5.02 22.08 -5.70
C ASN A 140 -5.93 20.94 -5.25
N GLU A 141 -6.75 20.39 -6.14
CA GLU A 141 -7.59 19.22 -5.85
C GLU A 141 -6.74 17.99 -5.50
N ILE A 142 -5.66 17.76 -6.22
CA ILE A 142 -4.72 16.67 -5.92
C ILE A 142 -4.08 16.88 -4.55
N LEU A 143 -3.59 18.09 -4.25
CA LEU A 143 -2.98 18.42 -2.95
C LEU A 143 -3.97 18.23 -1.81
N GLU A 144 -5.21 18.70 -1.96
CA GLU A 144 -6.23 18.54 -0.94
C GLU A 144 -6.54 17.07 -0.67
N LYS A 145 -6.73 16.24 -1.70
CA LYS A 145 -6.90 14.79 -1.53
C LYS A 145 -5.68 14.13 -0.85
N CYS A 146 -4.47 14.59 -1.18
CA CYS A 146 -3.25 14.09 -0.53
C CYS A 146 -3.23 14.45 0.96
N LYS A 147 -3.56 15.69 1.31
CA LYS A 147 -3.65 16.12 2.71
C LYS A 147 -4.72 15.35 3.46
N GLU A 148 -5.91 15.15 2.88
CA GLU A 148 -6.97 14.34 3.47
C GLU A 148 -6.49 12.92 3.82
N SER A 149 -5.78 12.27 2.89
CA SER A 149 -5.19 10.94 3.08
C SER A 149 -4.08 10.92 4.14
N LEU A 150 -3.22 11.94 4.19
CA LEU A 150 -2.21 12.05 5.25
C LEU A 150 -2.85 12.25 6.62
N ILE A 151 -3.88 13.10 6.72
CA ILE A 151 -4.62 13.32 7.95
C ILE A 151 -5.33 12.03 8.41
N ALA A 152 -5.76 11.16 7.49
CA ALA A 152 -6.35 9.86 7.82
C ALA A 152 -5.41 8.91 8.57
N ILE A 153 -4.09 9.07 8.39
CA ILE A 153 -3.07 8.27 9.11
C ILE A 153 -2.39 9.07 10.21
N ALA A 154 -2.87 10.28 10.51
CA ALA A 154 -2.27 11.12 11.52
C ALA A 154 -2.57 10.62 12.94
N SER A 155 -1.62 10.81 13.84
CA SER A 155 -1.78 10.57 15.26
C SER A 155 -2.62 11.70 15.90
N PRO A 156 -3.52 11.39 16.86
CA PRO A 156 -4.41 12.40 17.44
C PRO A 156 -3.63 13.46 18.23
N ASP A 157 -2.53 13.07 18.88
CA ASP A 157 -1.59 13.96 19.53
C ASP A 157 -0.83 14.83 18.53
N GLY A 158 -0.45 14.28 17.37
CA GLY A 158 0.14 15.04 16.26
C GLY A 158 -0.80 16.13 15.73
N ILE A 159 -2.09 15.82 15.54
CA ILE A 159 -3.11 16.80 15.12
C ILE A 159 -3.32 17.90 16.17
N ILE A 160 -3.33 17.54 17.46
CA ILE A 160 -3.45 18.54 18.53
C ILE A 160 -2.19 19.41 18.59
N ARG A 161 -0.99 18.82 18.44
CA ARG A 161 0.29 19.53 18.43
C ARG A 161 0.39 20.51 17.26
N ALA A 162 -0.19 20.19 16.10
CA ALA A 162 -0.20 21.05 14.92
C ALA A 162 -0.80 22.45 15.19
N LYS A 163 -1.63 22.63 16.22
CA LYS A 163 -2.13 23.96 16.65
C LYS A 163 -1.06 24.94 17.08
N LEU A 164 0.09 24.43 17.50
CA LEU A 164 1.23 25.23 17.92
C LEU A 164 2.26 25.34 16.80
N SER A 165 1.94 24.84 15.61
CA SER A 165 2.84 24.82 14.46
C SER A 165 2.84 26.15 13.72
N ILE A 166 3.82 26.34 12.82
CA ILE A 166 3.92 27.53 11.96
C ILE A 166 2.91 27.53 10.80
N LEU A 167 2.13 26.46 10.62
CA LEU A 167 1.10 26.39 9.60
C LEU A 167 -0.01 27.41 9.89
N GLU A 168 -0.65 27.94 8.85
CA GLU A 168 -1.71 28.92 9.01
C GLU A 168 -2.83 28.39 9.91
N GLN A 169 -3.26 29.21 10.87
CA GLN A 169 -4.16 28.75 11.93
C GLN A 169 -5.52 28.29 11.39
N ASP A 170 -6.05 28.98 10.37
CA ASP A 170 -7.28 28.59 9.68
C ASP A 170 -7.16 27.20 9.02
N GLU A 171 -5.99 26.90 8.44
CA GLU A 171 -5.73 25.59 7.84
C GLU A 171 -5.59 24.50 8.90
N VAL A 172 -4.90 24.78 10.02
CA VAL A 172 -4.78 23.84 11.14
C VAL A 172 -6.14 23.51 11.73
N ASP A 173 -6.98 24.52 11.98
CA ASP A 173 -8.31 24.31 12.55
C ASP A 173 -9.23 23.55 11.59
N ARG A 174 -9.09 23.76 10.27
CA ARG A 174 -9.76 22.96 9.24
C ARG A 174 -9.36 21.49 9.30
N TRP A 175 -8.06 21.18 9.36
CA TRP A 175 -7.59 19.79 9.40
C TRP A 175 -7.93 19.09 10.71
N LYS A 176 -7.89 19.83 11.83
CA LYS A 176 -8.36 19.32 13.11
C LYS A 176 -9.86 18.99 13.08
N PHE A 177 -10.68 19.89 12.53
CA PHE A 177 -12.11 19.61 12.36
C PHE A 177 -12.32 18.41 11.44
N PHE A 178 -11.57 18.32 10.34
CA PHE A 178 -11.64 17.18 9.43
C PHE A 178 -11.31 15.86 10.14
N TYR A 179 -10.22 15.81 10.91
CA TYR A 179 -9.79 14.62 11.65
C TYR A 179 -10.82 14.14 12.69
N PHE A 180 -11.35 15.04 13.53
CA PHE A 180 -12.23 14.65 14.65
C PHE A 180 -13.72 14.57 14.28
N ASN A 181 -14.15 15.25 13.21
CA ASN A 181 -15.58 15.39 12.88
C ASN A 181 -15.97 14.80 11.51
N LYS A 182 -15.03 14.68 10.56
CA LYS A 182 -15.31 14.11 9.22
C LYS A 182 -14.72 12.71 9.07
N GLN A 183 -13.53 12.48 9.61
CA GLN A 183 -12.92 11.16 9.67
C GLN A 183 -13.38 10.40 10.91
N HIS A 184 -13.31 9.07 10.83
CA HIS A 184 -13.87 8.15 11.82
C HIS A 184 -12.75 7.37 12.52
N HIS A 185 -12.04 8.05 13.43
CA HIS A 185 -10.90 7.50 14.18
C HIS A 185 -11.25 6.98 15.58
N ASN A 186 -12.53 7.04 15.97
CA ASN A 186 -12.96 6.78 17.35
C ASN A 186 -12.95 5.30 17.73
N SER A 187 -13.44 4.42 16.85
CA SER A 187 -13.49 2.98 17.09
C SER A 187 -13.55 2.21 15.78
N LEU A 188 -13.13 0.94 15.84
CA LEU A 188 -13.18 0.03 14.70
C LEU A 188 -14.60 -0.16 14.16
N ALA A 189 -15.59 -0.29 15.05
CA ALA A 189 -17.00 -0.43 14.69
C ALA A 189 -17.50 0.82 13.95
N ASN A 190 -17.24 2.02 14.49
CA ASN A 190 -17.68 3.27 13.88
C ASN A 190 -17.07 3.49 12.49
N TYR A 191 -15.80 3.10 12.30
CA TYR A 191 -15.14 3.16 11.00
C TYR A 191 -15.89 2.32 9.96
N PHE A 192 -16.16 1.06 10.27
CA PHE A 192 -16.84 0.14 9.35
C PHE A 192 -18.31 0.53 9.12
N ASP A 193 -19.02 1.02 10.14
CA ASP A 193 -20.40 1.51 9.98
C ASP A 193 -20.52 2.57 8.90
N VAL A 194 -19.60 3.54 8.91
CA VAL A 194 -19.58 4.61 7.91
C VAL A 194 -19.15 4.07 6.56
N LEU A 195 -18.14 3.19 6.52
CA LEU A 195 -17.66 2.57 5.28
C LEU A 195 -18.81 1.85 4.55
N PHE A 196 -19.56 1.01 5.25
CA PHE A 196 -20.68 0.26 4.66
C PHE A 196 -21.89 1.13 4.36
N TYR A 197 -22.13 2.20 5.15
CA TYR A 197 -23.14 3.17 4.80
C TYR A 197 -22.84 3.86 3.47
N GLN A 198 -21.58 4.24 3.24
CA GLN A 198 -21.13 4.84 1.97
C GLN A 198 -21.20 3.82 0.83
N GLU A 199 -20.81 2.57 1.07
CA GLU A 199 -20.87 1.51 0.06
C GLU A 199 -22.29 1.18 -0.38
N LYS A 200 -23.26 1.17 0.55
CA LYS A 200 -24.70 1.01 0.23
C LYS A 200 -25.25 2.09 -0.70
N LEU A 201 -24.63 3.27 -0.71
CA LEU A 201 -25.01 4.39 -1.59
C LEU A 201 -24.35 4.28 -2.98
N CYS A 202 -23.35 3.43 -3.14
CA CYS A 202 -22.70 3.15 -4.42
C CYS A 202 -23.43 2.03 -5.18
N ALA A 203 -23.66 2.24 -6.48
CA ALA A 203 -24.38 1.28 -7.33
C ALA A 203 -23.57 0.00 -7.64
N ASP A 204 -22.24 0.05 -7.51
CA ASP A 204 -21.34 -1.09 -7.71
C ASP A 204 -20.47 -1.27 -6.45
N PRO A 205 -20.64 -2.38 -5.69
CA PRO A 205 -19.75 -2.70 -4.59
C PRO A 205 -18.37 -3.03 -5.15
N LYS A 206 -17.34 -2.35 -4.64
CA LYS A 206 -15.94 -2.61 -5.01
C LYS A 206 -15.28 -3.35 -3.87
N GLU A 207 -14.54 -4.41 -4.19
CA GLU A 207 -13.65 -5.05 -3.23
C GLU A 207 -12.67 -4.00 -2.69
N GLN A 208 -12.65 -3.84 -1.36
CA GLN A 208 -11.78 -2.88 -0.67
C GLN A 208 -10.78 -3.62 0.21
N LEU A 209 -9.53 -3.18 0.14
CA LEU A 209 -8.46 -3.59 1.05
C LEU A 209 -8.11 -2.41 1.94
N VAL A 210 -8.29 -2.57 3.25
CA VAL A 210 -8.01 -1.53 4.25
C VAL A 210 -6.98 -2.05 5.26
N ILE A 211 -5.97 -1.23 5.54
CA ILE A 211 -5.00 -1.46 6.61
C ILE A 211 -5.34 -0.51 7.75
N ILE A 212 -5.59 -1.05 8.95
CA ILE A 212 -5.94 -0.27 10.14
C ILE A 212 -4.81 -0.39 11.15
N ASN A 213 -4.20 0.74 11.50
CA ASN A 213 -3.20 0.83 12.56
C ASN A 213 -3.88 1.15 13.89
N THR A 214 -3.44 0.51 14.97
CA THR A 214 -3.97 0.78 16.31
C THR A 214 -2.90 0.61 17.38
N PHE A 215 -2.93 1.48 18.40
CA PHE A 215 -2.15 1.33 19.62
C PHE A 215 -2.88 0.50 20.69
N SER A 216 -4.14 0.14 20.44
CA SER A 216 -4.91 -0.73 21.33
C SER A 216 -4.40 -2.17 21.27
N LYS A 217 -4.64 -2.96 22.33
CA LYS A 217 -4.18 -4.35 22.40
C LYS A 217 -4.88 -5.21 21.35
N ILE A 218 -4.12 -6.03 20.62
CA ILE A 218 -4.64 -6.98 19.62
C ILE A 218 -5.45 -8.13 20.28
N THR A 219 -5.36 -8.30 21.60
CA THR A 219 -6.16 -9.30 22.35
C THR A 219 -7.64 -8.95 22.47
N ILE A 220 -8.07 -7.80 21.94
CA ILE A 220 -9.47 -7.43 21.87
C ILE A 220 -10.20 -8.43 20.95
N ASP A 221 -11.36 -8.92 21.40
CA ASP A 221 -12.22 -9.73 20.56
C ASP A 221 -12.86 -8.87 19.47
N ILE A 222 -12.13 -8.71 18.36
CA ILE A 222 -12.55 -7.96 17.17
C ILE A 222 -13.91 -8.45 16.68
N LYS A 223 -14.19 -9.75 16.80
CA LYS A 223 -15.48 -10.32 16.36
C LYS A 223 -16.60 -9.72 17.19
N SER A 224 -16.46 -9.65 18.51
CA SER A 224 -17.46 -9.00 19.37
C SER A 224 -17.67 -7.52 19.05
N CYS A 225 -16.61 -6.80 18.70
CA CYS A 225 -16.71 -5.38 18.33
C CYS A 225 -17.49 -5.13 17.03
N LEU A 226 -17.56 -6.15 16.15
CA LEU A 226 -18.18 -6.05 14.82
C LEU A 226 -19.49 -6.86 14.70
N GLN A 227 -19.84 -7.65 15.73
CA GLN A 227 -20.94 -8.61 15.70
C GLN A 227 -22.31 -7.99 15.40
N ASP A 228 -22.55 -6.77 15.90
CA ASP A 228 -23.83 -6.07 15.69
C ASP A 228 -23.99 -5.54 14.27
N TYR A 229 -22.91 -5.51 13.49
CA TYR A 229 -22.85 -4.85 12.20
C TYR A 229 -22.64 -5.84 11.06
N LEU A 230 -21.85 -6.90 11.27
CA LEU A 230 -21.34 -7.76 10.20
C LEU A 230 -21.11 -9.21 10.65
N ARG A 231 -21.34 -10.14 9.73
CA ARG A 231 -20.71 -11.46 9.81
C ARG A 231 -19.29 -11.33 9.28
N CYS A 232 -18.32 -11.38 10.18
CA CYS A 232 -16.91 -11.32 9.81
C CYS A 232 -16.14 -12.54 10.32
N GLN A 233 -15.10 -12.90 9.58
CA GLN A 233 -14.11 -13.90 9.99
C GLN A 233 -12.84 -13.18 10.42
N VAL A 234 -12.38 -13.47 11.64
CA VAL A 234 -11.21 -12.85 12.23
C VAL A 234 -10.12 -13.90 12.37
N TYR A 235 -8.94 -13.62 11.80
CA TYR A 235 -7.80 -14.52 11.83
C TYR A 235 -6.59 -13.83 12.44
N ASN A 236 -5.95 -14.50 13.41
CA ASN A 236 -4.66 -14.06 13.95
C ASN A 236 -3.53 -14.67 13.12
N LEU A 237 -2.81 -13.82 12.39
CA LEU A 237 -1.72 -14.25 11.49
C LEU A 237 -0.62 -15.03 12.23
N SER A 238 -0.39 -14.79 13.53
CA SER A 238 0.62 -15.54 14.31
C SER A 238 0.27 -17.02 14.53
N THR A 239 -0.99 -17.40 14.37
CA THR A 239 -1.44 -18.79 14.49
C THR A 239 -1.24 -19.60 13.20
N ILE A 240 -1.07 -18.90 12.07
CA ILE A 240 -0.91 -19.49 10.75
C ILE A 240 0.56 -19.79 10.53
N LYS A 241 0.91 -21.08 10.39
CA LYS A 241 2.30 -21.53 10.29
C LYS A 241 2.75 -21.78 8.87
N THR A 242 1.82 -22.03 7.95
CA THR A 242 2.14 -22.39 6.56
C THR A 242 1.24 -21.65 5.57
N GLU A 243 1.77 -21.40 4.38
CA GLU A 243 1.02 -20.81 3.26
C GLU A 243 -0.19 -21.68 2.87
N PHE A 244 -0.08 -23.00 2.98
CA PHE A 244 -1.19 -23.92 2.73
C PHE A 244 -2.36 -23.67 3.68
N GLN A 245 -2.09 -23.41 4.97
CA GLN A 245 -3.14 -23.06 5.93
C GLN A 245 -3.83 -21.74 5.56
N LEU A 246 -3.05 -20.71 5.21
CA LEU A 246 -3.60 -19.43 4.76
C LEU A 246 -4.46 -19.60 3.50
N THR A 247 -3.97 -20.38 2.53
CA THR A 247 -4.69 -20.67 1.28
C THR A 247 -6.02 -21.35 1.54
N ASN A 248 -6.06 -22.32 2.47
CA ASN A 248 -7.31 -22.99 2.83
C ASN A 248 -8.27 -22.04 3.55
N ILE A 249 -7.78 -21.17 4.44
CA ILE A 249 -8.61 -20.14 5.09
C ILE A 249 -9.28 -19.25 4.02
N VAL A 250 -8.50 -18.72 3.08
CA VAL A 250 -9.00 -17.87 2.00
C VAL A 250 -10.00 -18.61 1.11
N LYS A 251 -9.68 -19.86 0.72
CA LYS A 251 -10.60 -20.69 -0.09
C LYS A 251 -11.91 -20.93 0.65
N ASN A 252 -11.86 -21.26 1.93
CA ASN A 252 -13.06 -21.53 2.71
C ASN A 252 -13.94 -20.29 2.80
N PHE A 253 -13.36 -19.10 3.03
CA PHE A 253 -14.12 -17.85 3.04
C PHE A 253 -14.84 -17.61 1.70
N PHE A 254 -14.12 -17.70 0.58
CA PHE A 254 -14.66 -17.37 -0.74
C PHE A 254 -15.53 -18.46 -1.38
N PHE A 255 -15.36 -19.74 -1.04
CA PHE A 255 -16.03 -20.84 -1.74
C PHE A 255 -16.94 -21.69 -0.85
N GLU A 256 -16.68 -21.78 0.45
CA GLU A 256 -17.37 -22.75 1.33
C GLU A 256 -18.21 -22.08 2.43
N SER A 257 -17.92 -20.83 2.78
CA SER A 257 -18.58 -20.14 3.89
C SER A 257 -19.91 -19.48 3.49
N ASN A 258 -20.89 -19.52 4.40
CA ASN A 258 -22.17 -18.79 4.29
C ASN A 258 -22.08 -17.38 4.91
N ASP A 259 -20.86 -16.90 5.19
CA ASP A 259 -20.58 -15.60 5.80
C ASP A 259 -20.29 -14.52 4.75
N LYS A 260 -20.70 -14.74 3.50
CA LYS A 260 -20.66 -13.74 2.42
C LYS A 260 -21.71 -12.65 2.59
#